data_AF-A0A8X8BEC5-F1
#
_entry.id   AF-A0A8X8BEC5-F1
#
_cell.length_a   1.000
_cell.length_b   1.000
_cell.length_c   1.000
_cell.angle_alpha   90.00
_cell.angle_beta   90.00
_cell.angle_gamma   90.00
#
_symmetry.space_group_name_H-M   'P 1'
#
loop_
_entity.id
_entity.type
_entity.pdbx_description
1 polymer ?
#
loop_
_entity_poly.entity_id
_entity_poly.type
_entity_poly.pdbx_seq_one_letter_code
_entity_poly.pdbx_strand_id
1 'polypeptide(L)'
;MEFSERQREEYCRAKWGVMPRPDWLRLQYWADGLTSASNIIFSNGDLDPWANGGVSMAQGQWWGSTATGVQALMYHMCVWQVRTSLSPTLVAINMEGAAHHLDLRGSNAADPASVTKARQLEAQIIASWVGTV
;
A
#
# COMPACT_ATOMS: atom_id res chain seq x y z
N MET A 1 6.60 23.35 0.59
CA MET A 1 5.60 24.08 1.41
C MET A 1 5.00 23.05 2.35
N GLU A 2 5.10 23.27 3.65
CA GLU A 2 4.62 22.33 4.66
C GLU A 2 3.24 22.76 5.15
N PHE A 3 2.28 21.82 5.20
CA PHE A 3 0.95 22.05 5.78
C PHE A 3 0.94 21.45 7.18
N SER A 4 0.96 22.32 8.20
CA SER A 4 1.12 21.92 9.61
C SER A 4 -0.21 21.59 10.31
N GLU A 5 -0.15 20.84 11.41
CA GLU A 5 -1.32 20.55 12.25
C GLU A 5 -2.00 21.82 12.77
N ARG A 6 -1.23 22.85 13.17
CA ARG A 6 -1.80 24.12 13.61
C ARG A 6 -2.63 24.80 12.52
N GLN A 7 -2.12 24.83 11.29
CA GLN A 7 -2.86 25.39 10.15
C GLN A 7 -4.14 24.60 9.88
N ARG A 8 -4.08 23.26 10.00
CA ARG A 8 -5.24 22.39 9.87
C ARG A 8 -6.29 22.65 10.95
N GLU A 9 -5.87 22.78 12.21
CA GLU A 9 -6.75 23.08 13.34
C GLU A 9 -7.44 24.43 13.17
N GLU A 10 -6.68 25.48 12.84
CA GLU A 10 -7.21 26.82 12.61
C GLU A 10 -8.24 26.83 11.47
N TYR A 11 -7.91 26.18 10.36
CA TYR A 11 -8.81 26.05 9.21
C TYR A 11 -10.08 25.26 9.53
N CYS A 12 -9.96 24.06 10.13
CA CYS A 12 -11.10 23.19 10.43
C CYS A 12 -12.04 23.81 11.46
N ARG A 13 -11.48 24.49 12.49
CA ARG A 13 -12.27 25.22 13.48
C ARG A 13 -13.04 26.36 12.82
N ALA A 14 -12.38 27.15 11.97
CA ALA A 14 -13.02 28.29 11.32
C ALA A 14 -14.08 27.87 10.29
N LYS A 15 -13.81 26.83 9.50
CA LYS A 15 -14.71 26.41 8.41
C LYS A 15 -15.87 25.55 8.88
N TRP A 16 -15.65 24.69 9.87
CA TRP A 16 -16.59 23.64 10.24
C TRP A 16 -16.94 23.61 11.74
N GLY A 17 -16.33 24.44 12.58
CA GLY A 17 -16.58 24.45 14.02
C GLY A 17 -16.08 23.19 14.74
N VAL A 18 -15.21 22.40 14.10
CA VAL A 18 -14.69 21.14 14.65
C VAL A 18 -13.19 21.24 14.94
N MET A 19 -12.75 20.49 15.95
CA MET A 19 -11.33 20.30 16.24
C MET A 19 -10.87 18.93 15.70
N PRO A 20 -9.87 18.88 14.79
CA PRO A 20 -9.29 17.62 14.34
C PRO A 20 -8.76 16.77 15.51
N ARG A 21 -8.84 15.45 15.39
CA ARG A 21 -8.28 14.49 16.34
C ARG A 21 -7.22 13.63 15.63
N PRO A 22 -5.96 14.09 15.51
CA PRO A 22 -4.96 13.45 14.64
C PRO A 22 -4.67 11.99 15.02
N ASP A 23 -4.66 11.66 16.30
CA ASP A 23 -4.40 10.29 16.77
C ASP A 23 -5.57 9.31 16.61
N TRP A 24 -6.79 9.81 16.37
CA TRP A 24 -8.00 8.97 16.42
C TRP A 24 -7.97 7.83 15.41
N LEU A 25 -7.44 8.09 14.20
CA LEU A 25 -7.35 7.08 13.14
C LEU A 25 -6.39 5.96 13.55
N ARG A 26 -5.23 6.30 14.14
CA ARG A 26 -4.24 5.33 14.61
C ARG A 26 -4.79 4.47 15.74
N LEU A 27 -5.50 5.10 16.69
CA LEU A 27 -6.11 4.39 17.81
C LEU A 27 -7.20 3.43 17.36
N GLN A 28 -8.01 3.84 16.38
CA GLN A 28 -9.20 3.07 16.02
C GLN A 28 -8.96 2.01 14.93
N TYR A 29 -8.00 2.24 14.03
CA TYR A 29 -7.74 1.35 12.89
C TYR A 29 -6.34 0.73 12.92
N TRP A 30 -5.72 0.69 14.10
CA TRP A 30 -4.51 -0.06 14.42
C TRP A 30 -3.21 0.38 13.71
N ALA A 31 -3.30 1.25 12.70
CA ALA A 31 -2.17 1.72 11.89
C ALA A 31 -1.31 0.56 11.35
N ASP A 32 -0.10 0.39 11.88
CA ASP A 32 0.85 -0.67 11.52
C ASP A 32 0.65 -1.97 12.32
N GLY A 33 -0.19 -1.95 13.36
CA GLY A 33 -0.56 -3.08 14.21
C GLY A 33 -1.54 -4.06 13.56
N LEU A 34 -1.28 -4.49 12.32
CA LEU A 34 -2.20 -5.29 11.52
C LEU A 34 -2.07 -6.81 11.72
N THR A 35 -1.25 -7.29 12.67
CA THR A 35 -0.91 -8.71 12.81
C THR A 35 -2.11 -9.63 13.10
N SER A 36 -3.19 -9.10 13.66
CA SER A 36 -4.44 -9.82 13.92
C SER A 36 -5.44 -9.78 12.77
N ALA A 37 -5.19 -8.98 11.72
CA ALA A 37 -6.04 -8.91 10.55
C ALA A 37 -5.83 -10.13 9.64
N SER A 38 -6.80 -10.39 8.77
CA SER A 38 -6.73 -11.48 7.79
C SER A 38 -7.56 -11.15 6.55
N ASN A 39 -7.23 -11.83 5.46
CA ASN A 39 -7.92 -11.75 4.17
C ASN A 39 -7.95 -10.32 3.61
N ILE A 40 -6.77 -9.69 3.54
CA ILE A 40 -6.59 -8.36 2.95
C ILE A 40 -5.47 -8.41 1.91
N ILE A 41 -5.73 -7.80 0.76
CA ILE A 41 -4.72 -7.53 -0.26
C ILE A 41 -4.45 -6.03 -0.25
N PHE A 42 -3.19 -5.65 -0.14
CA PHE A 42 -2.72 -4.28 -0.31
C PHE A 42 -1.98 -4.17 -1.65
N SER A 43 -2.66 -3.69 -2.69
CA SER A 43 -2.09 -3.45 -4.01
C SER A 43 -1.62 -2.00 -4.17
N ASN A 44 -0.41 -1.79 -4.69
CA ASN A 44 0.16 -0.46 -4.92
C ASN A 44 0.86 -0.39 -6.27
N GLY A 45 0.70 0.73 -6.97
CA GLY A 45 1.47 1.08 -8.15
C GLY A 45 2.78 1.78 -7.78
N ASP A 46 3.88 1.48 -8.46
CA ASP A 46 5.18 2.11 -8.21
C ASP A 46 5.27 3.59 -8.64
N LEU A 47 4.39 4.02 -9.55
CA LEU A 47 4.25 5.42 -9.97
C LEU A 47 3.24 6.19 -9.12
N ASP A 48 2.57 5.54 -8.17
CA ASP A 48 1.60 6.20 -7.29
C ASP A 48 2.31 6.96 -6.15
N PRO A 49 2.17 8.30 -6.07
CA PRO A 49 2.75 9.05 -4.95
C PRO A 49 2.19 8.61 -3.58
N TRP A 50 1.01 7.96 -3.55
CA TRP A 50 0.40 7.45 -2.32
C TRP A 50 0.95 6.10 -1.86
N ALA A 51 1.66 5.35 -2.72
CA ALA A 51 2.11 3.99 -2.42
C ALA A 51 3.00 3.92 -1.17
N ASN A 52 3.81 4.96 -0.95
CA ASN A 52 4.70 5.05 0.21
C ASN A 52 3.97 5.26 1.55
N GLY A 53 2.68 5.64 1.52
CA GLY A 53 1.82 5.75 2.70
C GLY A 53 1.03 4.48 3.01
N GLY A 54 1.14 3.43 2.19
CA GLY A 54 0.44 2.16 2.36
C GLY A 54 1.32 1.01 2.88
N VAL A 55 0.77 -0.20 2.84
CA VAL A 55 1.50 -1.46 3.05
C VAL A 55 2.01 -1.94 1.70
N SER A 56 3.32 -2.11 1.55
CA SER A 56 3.94 -2.46 0.26
C SER A 56 4.98 -3.56 0.42
N MET A 57 5.46 -4.14 -0.69
CA MET A 57 6.63 -5.02 -0.67
C MET A 57 7.93 -4.20 -0.58
N ALA A 58 8.98 -4.77 0.02
CA ALA A 58 10.29 -4.15 0.09
C ALA A 58 10.82 -4.03 -1.33
N GLN A 59 11.28 -2.83 -1.71
CA GLN A 59 12.06 -2.65 -2.93
C GLN A 59 13.21 -3.68 -2.95
N GLY A 60 13.18 -4.61 -3.91
CA GLY A 60 14.18 -5.67 -4.05
C GLY A 60 13.68 -7.11 -3.84
N GLN A 61 12.46 -7.32 -3.33
CA GLN A 61 11.80 -8.63 -3.37
C GLN A 61 10.91 -8.75 -4.62
N TRP A 62 11.55 -8.74 -5.79
CA TRP A 62 10.87 -9.04 -7.05
C TRP A 62 10.83 -10.55 -7.25
N TRP A 63 9.70 -11.08 -7.74
CA TRP A 63 9.62 -12.45 -8.22
C TRP A 63 10.56 -12.61 -9.43
N GLY A 64 11.78 -13.12 -9.18
CA GLY A 64 12.79 -13.41 -10.21
C GLY A 64 14.10 -12.62 -10.16
N SER A 65 14.34 -11.74 -9.16
CA SER A 65 15.64 -11.04 -9.05
C SER A 65 16.53 -11.65 -7.96
N THR A 66 17.57 -12.39 -8.33
CA THR A 66 18.72 -12.64 -7.47
C THR A 66 19.55 -11.34 -7.39
N ALA A 67 19.33 -10.53 -6.35
CA ALA A 67 20.13 -9.33 -6.13
C ALA A 67 21.55 -9.72 -5.71
N THR A 68 22.53 -9.52 -6.59
CA THR A 68 23.96 -9.60 -6.28
C THR A 68 24.43 -8.30 -5.61
N GLY A 69 24.65 -8.38 -4.30
CA GLY A 69 25.89 -7.89 -3.66
C GLY A 69 26.18 -6.40 -3.45
N VAL A 70 25.55 -5.40 -4.08
CA VAL A 70 26.02 -3.98 -3.90
C VAL A 70 24.94 -2.90 -3.84
N GLN A 71 23.81 -3.16 -3.18
CA GLN A 71 22.74 -2.15 -3.00
C GLN A 71 22.36 -1.90 -1.54
N ALA A 72 23.30 -2.09 -0.61
CA ALA A 72 23.05 -2.02 0.82
C ALA A 72 23.30 -0.63 1.48
N LEU A 73 23.67 0.42 0.74
CA LEU A 73 24.09 1.71 1.35
C LEU A 73 23.22 2.93 1.03
N MET A 74 22.03 2.76 0.43
CA MET A 74 21.05 3.84 0.22
C MET A 74 19.75 3.65 1.04
N TYR A 75 19.73 2.73 2.01
CA TYR A 75 18.53 2.31 2.76
C TYR A 75 18.54 2.79 4.22
N HIS A 76 18.60 4.10 4.47
CA HIS A 76 18.50 4.64 5.83
C HIS A 76 17.47 5.78 6.00
N MET A 77 16.56 5.99 5.04
CA MET A 77 15.56 7.05 5.13
C MET A 77 14.16 6.58 4.72
N CYS A 78 13.59 5.64 5.47
CA CYS A 78 12.13 5.51 5.55
C CYS A 78 11.77 4.66 6.79
N VAL A 79 11.70 5.30 7.94
CA VAL A 79 11.11 4.72 9.15
C VAL A 79 9.59 4.73 8.94
N TRP A 80 8.88 3.65 9.34
CA TRP A 80 7.40 3.44 9.32
C TRP A 80 6.78 2.58 8.21
N GLN A 81 7.53 1.98 7.28
CA GLN A 81 6.93 1.15 6.24
C GLN A 81 6.89 -0.33 6.59
N VAL A 82 5.71 -0.94 6.50
CA VAL A 82 5.57 -2.40 6.39
C VAL A 82 5.90 -2.79 4.96
N ARG A 83 7.00 -3.53 4.80
CA ARG A 83 7.65 -3.82 3.52
C ARG A 83 7.55 -5.28 3.07
N THR A 84 6.54 -6.04 3.49
CA THR A 84 6.30 -7.41 3.00
C THR A 84 4.82 -7.76 3.18
N SER A 85 4.35 -8.85 2.57
CA SER A 85 3.20 -9.56 3.11
C SER A 85 3.40 -9.79 4.61
N LEU A 86 2.41 -9.40 5.40
CA LEU A 86 2.47 -9.44 6.87
C LEU A 86 2.13 -10.82 7.41
N SER A 87 1.35 -11.59 6.66
CA SER A 87 0.94 -12.95 6.97
C SER A 87 0.55 -13.67 5.67
N PRO A 88 0.28 -15.00 5.70
CA PRO A 88 -0.25 -15.72 4.53
C PRO A 88 -1.58 -15.16 3.99
N THR A 89 -2.32 -14.38 4.79
CA THR A 89 -3.62 -13.81 4.43
C THR A 89 -3.63 -12.28 4.39
N LEU A 90 -2.50 -11.64 4.70
CA LEU A 90 -2.27 -10.19 4.57
C LEU A 90 -1.18 -9.97 3.52
N VAL A 91 -1.61 -9.90 2.27
CA VAL A 91 -0.74 -9.96 1.09
C VAL A 91 -0.49 -8.55 0.56
N ALA A 92 0.76 -8.22 0.24
CA ALA A 92 1.12 -7.00 -0.47
C ALA A 92 1.46 -7.30 -1.93
N ILE A 93 0.94 -6.51 -2.86
CA ILE A 93 1.17 -6.63 -4.31
C ILE A 93 1.68 -5.29 -4.84
N ASN A 94 2.83 -5.31 -5.52
CA ASN A 94 3.37 -4.13 -6.19
C ASN A 94 3.24 -4.29 -7.71
N MET A 95 2.77 -3.24 -8.37
CA MET A 95 2.57 -3.19 -9.83
C MET A 95 3.52 -2.17 -10.46
N GLU A 96 4.48 -2.65 -11.24
CA GLU A 96 5.42 -1.82 -12.01
C GLU A 96 4.71 -1.09 -13.16
N GLY A 97 5.01 0.20 -13.35
CA GLY A 97 4.38 1.05 -14.36
C GLY A 97 2.91 1.39 -14.07
N ALA A 98 2.44 1.11 -12.85
CA ALA A 98 1.08 1.42 -12.44
C ALA A 98 1.05 2.67 -11.57
N ALA A 99 0.05 3.52 -11.81
CA ALA A 99 -0.26 4.66 -10.95
C ALA A 99 -1.36 4.26 -9.95
N HIS A 100 -2.12 5.25 -9.47
CA HIS A 100 -3.16 5.08 -8.46
C HIS A 100 -4.20 4.02 -8.85
N HIS A 101 -4.19 2.90 -8.12
CA HIS A 101 -5.13 1.77 -8.17
C HIS A 101 -5.53 1.30 -9.61
N LEU A 102 -4.53 1.07 -10.47
CA LEU A 102 -4.75 0.68 -11.87
C LEU A 102 -5.38 -0.73 -12.01
N ASP A 103 -5.09 -1.63 -11.09
CA ASP A 103 -5.72 -2.95 -10.91
C ASP A 103 -7.25 -2.88 -10.93
N LEU A 104 -7.86 -1.87 -10.30
CA LEU A 104 -9.32 -1.73 -10.21
C LEU A 104 -10.00 -1.22 -11.50
N ARG A 105 -9.22 -0.72 -12.47
CA ARG A 105 -9.78 -0.21 -13.74
C ARG A 105 -10.17 -1.36 -14.67
N GLY A 106 -11.09 -1.09 -15.60
CA GLY A 106 -11.42 -2.04 -16.66
C GLY A 106 -10.19 -2.40 -17.52
N SER A 107 -10.16 -3.64 -18.03
CA SER A 107 -9.03 -4.14 -18.81
C SER A 107 -8.77 -3.31 -20.07
N ASN A 108 -7.51 -3.10 -20.39
CA ASN A 108 -7.07 -2.44 -21.61
C ASN A 108 -5.93 -3.22 -22.28
N ALA A 109 -5.87 -3.20 -23.61
CA ALA A 109 -4.77 -3.82 -24.35
C ALA A 109 -3.39 -3.21 -24.04
N ALA A 110 -3.35 -1.98 -23.54
CA ALA A 110 -2.14 -1.28 -23.13
C ALA A 110 -1.76 -1.49 -21.65
N ASP A 111 -2.49 -2.34 -20.91
CA ASP A 111 -2.17 -2.60 -19.50
C ASP A 111 -0.76 -3.20 -19.37
N PRO A 112 0.07 -2.70 -18.43
CA PRO A 112 1.35 -3.33 -18.13
C PRO A 112 1.15 -4.79 -17.70
N ALA A 113 2.09 -5.66 -18.07
CA ALA A 113 2.02 -7.08 -17.72
C ALA A 113 1.96 -7.31 -16.20
N SER A 114 2.56 -6.41 -15.41
CA SER A 114 2.50 -6.40 -13.93
C SER A 114 1.06 -6.32 -13.42
N VAL A 115 0.25 -5.41 -13.97
CA VAL A 115 -1.15 -5.21 -13.58
C VAL A 115 -2.01 -6.42 -13.96
N THR A 116 -1.82 -6.97 -15.15
CA THR A 116 -2.55 -8.18 -15.57
C THR A 116 -2.24 -9.36 -14.65
N LYS A 117 -0.98 -9.53 -14.23
CA LYS A 117 -0.58 -10.55 -13.26
C LYS A 117 -1.14 -10.28 -11.86
N ALA A 118 -1.14 -9.02 -11.41
CA ALA A 118 -1.72 -8.62 -10.13
C ALA A 118 -3.20 -9.00 -10.07
N ARG A 119 -3.98 -8.64 -11.09
CA ARG A 119 -5.41 -8.99 -11.19
C ARG A 119 -5.66 -10.51 -11.17
N GLN A 120 -4.80 -11.29 -11.82
CA GLN A 120 -4.91 -12.76 -11.78
C GLN A 120 -4.65 -13.31 -10.38
N LEU A 121 -3.63 -12.80 -9.69
CA LEU A 121 -3.32 -13.19 -8.31
C LEU A 121 -4.43 -12.76 -7.35
N GLU A 122 -4.93 -11.53 -7.46
CA GLU A 122 -6.06 -11.01 -6.69
C GLU A 122 -7.29 -11.90 -6.87
N ALA A 123 -7.66 -12.22 -8.10
CA ALA A 123 -8.78 -13.09 -8.40
C ALA A 123 -8.62 -14.49 -7.77
N GLN A 124 -7.41 -15.07 -7.81
CA GLN A 124 -7.13 -16.36 -7.19
C GLN A 124 -7.26 -16.31 -5.66
N ILE A 125 -6.71 -15.28 -5.02
CA ILE A 125 -6.81 -15.09 -3.57
C ILE A 125 -8.27 -14.88 -3.16
N ILE A 126 -9.00 -14.01 -3.86
CA ILE A 126 -10.43 -13.74 -3.57
C ILE A 126 -11.25 -15.02 -3.75
N ALA A 127 -11.02 -15.80 -4.81
CA ALA A 127 -11.70 -17.07 -5.00
C ALA A 127 -11.44 -18.05 -3.85
N SER A 128 -10.22 -18.07 -3.29
CA SER A 128 -9.89 -18.89 -2.12
C SER A 128 -10.66 -18.46 -0.86
N TRP A 129 -10.97 -17.16 -0.71
CA TRP A 129 -11.76 -16.66 0.42
C TRP A 129 -13.22 -17.09 0.34
N VAL A 130 -13.78 -17.17 -0.87
CA VAL A 130 -15.17 -17.60 -1.10
C VAL A 130 -15.29 -19.13 -1.06
N GLY A 131 -14.18 -19.86 -1.21
CA GLY A 131 -14.16 -21.32 -1.26
C GLY A 131 -14.56 -21.86 -2.64
N THR A 132 -14.29 -21.11 -3.71
CA THR A 132 -14.60 -21.49 -5.10
C THR A 132 -13.38 -22.05 -5.84
N VAL A 133 -12.38 -22.54 -5.11
CA VAL A 133 -11.16 -23.18 -5.62
C VAL A 133 -10.90 -24.46 -4.82
#